data_AF-A0A0M8Y2R0-F1
#
_entry.id   AF-A0A0M8Y2R0-F1
#
_cell.length_a   1.000
_cell.length_b   1.000
_cell.length_c   1.000
_cell.angle_alpha   90.00
_cell.angle_beta   90.00
_cell.angle_gamma   90.00
#
_symmetry.space_group_name_H-M   'P 1'
#
loop_
_entity.id
_entity.type
_entity.pdbx_description
1 polymer ?
#
loop_
_entity_poly.entity_id
_entity_poly.type
_entity_poly.pdbx_seq_one_letter_code
_entity_poly.pdbx_strand_id
1 'polypeptide(L)'
;MCGVPLPHVFRITKYDPADRDEHGRYHGPEDVTSDHGVVEAAYLAAMAAFAEDTGVTRLAIRDPLLPGIVTFGVEAPIEGYGLAGLFPPDLTGFHDGAEVDLATGLELLRAMLRDNGASCDLEVDGRFFVHVGFDQYMYIGSAEPCENAVARTRALGLFPESTDPEDYERTLDRPPPQRPADDAFWAELSDLATRRGAVVLEEGYVLNASRWHRLRASDVDAIRTRLTPRSRLWVWPDLNDDVAAVLCGLPEEGSVEIVWEHQDGRITSCYADDEHYPELPPLLAEARAAMAISTFVDERHPLLAAVLPDDDGVLRARWDV
;
A
#
# COMPACT_ATOMS: atom_id res chain seq x y z
N MET A 1 17.29 -6.58 -7.80
CA MET A 1 18.58 -6.56 -7.06
C MET A 1 18.37 -5.67 -5.85
N CYS A 2 18.65 -6.16 -4.65
CA CYS A 2 18.59 -5.34 -3.43
C CYS A 2 19.58 -4.18 -3.57
N GLY A 3 19.10 -2.95 -3.35
CA GLY A 3 19.99 -1.86 -2.96
C GLY A 3 20.72 -2.27 -1.68
N VAL A 4 22.00 -1.94 -1.59
CA VAL A 4 22.75 -2.03 -0.33
C VAL A 4 22.05 -1.13 0.70
N PRO A 5 21.95 -1.54 1.99
CA PRO A 5 21.42 -0.67 3.04
C PRO A 5 22.07 0.70 2.96
N LEU A 6 21.27 1.76 3.06
CA LEU A 6 21.83 3.10 3.09
C LEU A 6 22.76 3.23 4.31
N PRO A 7 23.96 3.82 4.16
CA PRO A 7 24.98 3.83 5.20
C PRO A 7 24.58 4.63 6.45
N HIS A 8 23.60 5.53 6.32
CA HIS A 8 23.12 6.36 7.41
C HIS A 8 21.61 6.19 7.57
N VAL A 9 21.18 5.67 8.72
CA VAL A 9 19.77 5.56 9.09
C VAL A 9 19.54 6.27 10.41
N PHE A 10 18.52 7.12 10.43
CA PHE A 10 18.12 7.90 11.60
C PHE A 10 16.68 7.58 11.98
N ARG A 11 16.46 7.18 13.23
CA ARG A 11 15.15 7.19 13.86
C ARG A 11 14.91 8.58 14.43
N ILE A 12 13.93 9.29 13.92
CA ILE A 12 13.54 10.64 14.33
C ILE A 12 12.27 10.53 15.16
N THR A 13 12.31 11.10 16.36
CA THR A 13 11.20 11.00 17.31
C THR A 13 11.01 12.25 18.15
N LYS A 14 9.79 12.47 18.63
CA LYS A 14 9.45 13.44 19.69
C LYS A 14 9.74 12.92 21.11
N TYR A 15 9.96 11.62 21.27
CA TYR A 15 10.19 10.98 22.56
C TYR A 15 11.65 11.15 23.01
N ASP A 16 11.88 11.72 24.19
CA ASP A 16 13.24 11.97 24.71
C ASP A 16 13.94 10.63 25.03
N PRO A 17 15.07 10.30 24.37
CA PRO A 17 15.81 9.07 24.67
C PRO A 17 16.25 8.95 26.13
N ALA A 18 16.34 10.05 26.88
CA ALA A 18 16.66 10.04 28.31
C ALA A 18 15.58 9.35 29.17
N ASP A 19 14.36 9.20 28.66
CA ASP A 19 13.27 8.49 29.34
C ASP A 19 13.22 6.99 29.01
N ARG A 20 14.21 6.46 28.26
CA ARG A 20 14.34 5.02 28.01
C ARG A 20 15.12 4.34 29.14
N ASP A 21 14.72 3.13 29.50
CA ASP A 21 15.48 2.28 30.42
C ASP A 21 16.67 1.60 29.73
N GLU A 22 17.43 0.82 30.50
CA GLU A 22 18.60 0.06 30.03
C GLU A 22 18.26 -1.03 28.98
N HIS A 23 16.97 -1.37 28.83
CA HIS A 23 16.46 -2.31 27.82
C HIS A 23 15.88 -1.57 26.59
N GLY A 24 16.00 -0.24 26.53
CA GLY A 24 15.51 0.60 25.45
C GLY A 24 13.99 0.89 25.47
N ARG A 25 13.29 0.43 26.52
CA ARG A 25 11.86 0.67 26.71
C ARG A 25 11.63 2.10 27.17
N TYR A 26 10.77 2.83 26.47
CA TYR A 26 10.39 4.18 26.83
C TYR A 26 9.41 4.17 28.03
N HIS A 27 9.64 5.06 29.00
CA HIS A 27 8.78 5.23 30.19
C HIS A 27 8.26 6.67 30.36
N GLY A 28 8.55 7.55 29.41
CA GLY A 28 8.05 8.92 29.41
C GLY A 28 6.59 9.00 28.93
N PRO A 29 6.03 10.22 28.83
CA PRO A 29 4.70 10.44 28.29
C PRO A 29 4.63 10.06 26.81
N GLU A 30 3.82 9.07 26.47
CA GLU A 30 3.53 8.70 25.09
C GLU A 30 2.25 9.37 24.62
N ASP A 31 2.37 10.17 23.56
CA ASP A 31 1.26 10.62 22.74
C ASP A 31 1.50 10.04 21.35
N VAL A 32 0.63 9.16 20.88
CA VAL A 32 0.75 8.51 19.56
C VAL A 32 0.02 9.29 18.45
N THR A 33 -0.67 10.37 18.82
CA THR A 33 -1.41 11.23 17.87
C THR A 33 -0.59 12.43 17.42
N SER A 34 -0.93 12.98 16.25
CA SER A 34 -0.28 14.20 15.76
C SER A 34 -0.73 15.39 16.59
N ASP A 35 0.18 16.33 16.87
CA ASP A 35 -0.21 17.59 17.51
C ASP A 35 -0.84 18.59 16.51
N HIS A 36 -0.85 18.25 15.21
CA HIS A 36 -1.22 19.11 14.08
C HIS A 36 -0.54 20.49 14.12
N GLY A 37 0.63 20.56 14.78
CA GLY A 37 1.18 21.80 15.31
C GLY A 37 2.68 21.86 15.15
N VAL A 38 3.37 22.12 16.25
CA VAL A 38 4.82 22.40 16.24
C VAL A 38 5.61 21.13 15.99
N VAL A 39 5.18 20.01 16.58
CA VAL A 39 5.87 18.72 16.44
C VAL A 39 5.70 18.19 15.01
N GLU A 40 4.48 18.18 14.47
CA GLU A 40 4.24 17.84 13.07
C GLU A 40 5.09 18.70 12.12
N ALA A 41 5.09 20.02 12.31
CA ALA A 41 5.91 20.93 11.51
C ALA A 41 7.42 20.62 11.62
N ALA A 42 7.88 20.17 12.80
CA ALA A 42 9.26 19.75 13.02
C ALA A 42 9.61 18.48 12.21
N TYR A 43 8.73 17.47 12.16
CA TYR A 43 8.94 16.27 11.34
C TYR A 43 9.03 16.61 9.85
N LEU A 44 8.13 17.45 9.35
CA LEU A 44 8.15 17.90 7.95
C LEU A 44 9.43 18.68 7.63
N ALA A 45 9.85 19.58 8.54
CA ALA A 45 11.08 20.34 8.37
C ALA A 45 12.33 19.45 8.46
N ALA A 46 12.29 18.37 9.24
CA ALA A 46 13.35 17.37 9.29
C ALA A 46 13.47 16.67 7.93
N MET A 47 12.39 16.07 7.40
CA MET A 47 12.39 15.45 6.07
C MET A 47 12.91 16.41 4.99
N ALA A 48 12.43 17.67 4.98
CA ALA A 48 12.88 18.67 4.02
C ALA A 48 14.38 18.97 4.14
N ALA A 49 14.93 19.01 5.35
CA ALA A 49 16.35 19.25 5.57
C ALA A 49 17.23 18.07 5.11
N PHE A 50 16.79 16.82 5.34
CA PHE A 50 17.50 15.65 4.81
C PHE A 50 17.42 15.58 3.29
N ALA A 51 16.26 15.90 2.70
CA ALA A 51 16.12 16.00 1.25
C ALA A 51 17.04 17.09 0.67
N GLU A 52 17.19 18.23 1.35
CA GLU A 52 18.13 19.30 0.96
C GLU A 52 19.59 18.83 1.01
N ASP A 53 20.03 18.24 2.13
CA ASP A 53 21.41 17.75 2.30
C ASP A 53 21.76 16.65 1.27
N THR A 54 20.77 15.81 0.93
CA THR A 54 20.96 14.77 -0.09
C THR A 54 20.73 15.26 -1.50
N GLY A 55 20.21 16.47 -1.73
CA GLY A 55 19.85 16.99 -3.06
C GLY A 55 18.69 16.25 -3.74
N VAL A 56 17.76 15.72 -2.96
CA VAL A 56 16.54 15.03 -3.40
C VAL A 56 15.41 16.03 -3.61
N THR A 57 14.79 15.98 -4.79
CA THR A 57 13.66 16.86 -5.15
C THR A 57 12.43 16.09 -5.62
N ARG A 58 12.57 14.77 -5.81
CA ARG A 58 11.53 13.85 -6.25
C ARG A 58 11.68 12.54 -5.48
N LEU A 59 10.55 11.89 -5.24
CA LEU A 59 10.45 10.68 -4.43
C LEU A 59 9.56 9.69 -5.19
N ALA A 60 9.93 8.41 -5.16
CA ALA A 60 9.03 7.35 -5.56
C ALA A 60 8.16 6.95 -4.37
N ILE A 61 6.87 6.78 -4.61
CA ILE A 61 5.93 6.14 -3.68
C ILE A 61 6.22 4.65 -3.67
N ARG A 62 6.28 4.07 -2.48
CA ARG A 62 6.60 2.66 -2.26
C ARG A 62 5.64 2.06 -1.24
N ASP A 63 5.27 0.81 -1.45
CA ASP A 63 4.35 0.05 -0.61
C ASP A 63 3.09 0.83 -0.18
N PRO A 64 2.37 1.47 -1.13
CA PRO A 64 1.21 2.28 -0.78
C PRO A 64 0.09 1.40 -0.21
N LEU A 65 -0.53 1.87 0.86
CA LEU A 65 -1.58 1.20 1.59
C LEU A 65 -2.74 2.16 1.88
N LEU A 66 -3.96 1.63 1.80
CA LEU A 66 -5.15 2.25 2.37
C LEU A 66 -5.65 1.44 3.59
N PRO A 67 -6.46 2.05 4.47
CA PRO A 67 -7.06 1.32 5.58
C PRO A 67 -7.87 0.14 5.04
N GLY A 68 -7.66 -1.03 5.64
CA GLY A 68 -8.42 -2.23 5.34
C GLY A 68 -9.77 -2.27 6.06
N ILE A 69 -10.36 -3.47 6.14
CA ILE A 69 -11.63 -3.74 6.84
C ILE A 69 -11.56 -3.32 8.31
N VAL A 70 -10.41 -3.53 8.94
CA VAL A 70 -10.13 -3.12 10.32
C VAL A 70 -9.14 -1.97 10.29
N THR A 71 -9.52 -0.84 10.90
CA THR A 71 -8.61 0.27 11.14
C THR A 71 -8.10 0.15 12.57
N PHE A 72 -6.79 -0.11 12.70
CA PHE A 72 -6.08 -0.07 13.99
C PHE A 72 -5.47 1.31 14.29
N GLY A 73 -5.73 2.28 13.40
CA GLY A 73 -5.35 3.67 13.57
C GLY A 73 -5.94 4.29 14.83
N VAL A 74 -5.20 5.22 15.40
CA VAL A 74 -5.59 5.96 16.60
C VAL A 74 -6.53 7.12 16.25
N GLU A 75 -6.40 7.65 15.03
CA GLU A 75 -7.31 8.66 14.48
C GLU A 75 -8.30 8.04 13.48
N ALA A 76 -9.51 8.60 13.40
CA ALA A 76 -10.51 8.12 12.46
C ALA A 76 -10.08 8.52 11.03
N PRO A 77 -10.05 7.56 10.06
CA PRO A 77 -9.73 7.90 8.68
C PRO A 77 -10.66 8.98 8.16
N ILE A 78 -10.10 9.96 7.46
CA ILE A 78 -10.88 11.03 6.84
C ILE A 78 -11.31 10.63 5.43
N GLU A 79 -12.37 11.25 4.91
CA GLU A 79 -12.82 11.02 3.53
C GLU A 79 -11.67 11.27 2.54
N GLY A 80 -11.47 10.32 1.63
CA GLY A 80 -10.36 10.37 0.67
C GLY A 80 -8.97 10.07 1.28
N TYR A 81 -8.92 9.52 2.49
CA TYR A 81 -7.71 8.96 3.12
C TYR A 81 -6.56 9.96 3.33
N GLY A 82 -6.88 11.26 3.41
CA GLY A 82 -5.87 12.33 3.44
C GLY A 82 -5.19 12.63 2.11
N LEU A 83 -5.64 12.01 1.02
CA LEU A 83 -5.11 12.20 -0.33
C LEU A 83 -5.88 13.24 -1.15
N ALA A 84 -6.98 13.77 -0.62
CA ALA A 84 -7.80 14.77 -1.29
C ALA A 84 -6.97 16.03 -1.65
N GLY A 85 -6.94 16.36 -2.94
CA GLY A 85 -6.14 17.47 -3.47
C GLY A 85 -4.69 17.13 -3.80
N LEU A 86 -4.19 15.97 -3.35
CA LEU A 86 -2.90 15.41 -3.78
C LEU A 86 -3.08 14.50 -4.99
N PHE A 87 -4.13 13.67 -4.97
CA PHE A 87 -4.47 12.74 -6.04
C PHE A 87 -5.95 12.86 -6.43
N PRO A 88 -6.33 12.44 -7.65
CA PRO A 88 -7.73 12.30 -8.03
C PRO A 88 -8.43 11.23 -7.15
N PRO A 89 -9.78 11.27 -7.03
CA PRO A 89 -10.53 10.33 -6.19
C PRO A 89 -10.39 8.85 -6.58
N ASP A 90 -10.01 8.56 -7.83
CA ASP A 90 -9.75 7.19 -8.32
C ASP A 90 -8.31 6.71 -8.05
N LEU A 91 -7.56 7.50 -7.25
CA LEU A 91 -6.19 7.26 -6.82
C LEU A 91 -5.17 7.17 -7.96
N THR A 92 -5.52 7.68 -9.16
CA THR A 92 -4.57 7.76 -10.27
C THR A 92 -3.32 8.54 -9.84
N GLY A 93 -2.15 7.89 -9.93
CA GLY A 93 -0.86 8.44 -9.51
C GLY A 93 -0.43 8.11 -8.09
N PHE A 94 -1.29 7.49 -7.27
CA PHE A 94 -0.91 6.91 -5.97
C PHE A 94 -0.78 5.40 -6.12
N HIS A 95 0.41 4.94 -6.52
CA HIS A 95 0.73 3.52 -6.69
C HIS A 95 2.24 3.30 -6.51
N ASP A 96 2.67 2.04 -6.33
CA ASP A 96 4.10 1.73 -6.21
C ASP A 96 4.83 2.19 -7.48
N GLY A 97 5.91 2.95 -7.28
CA GLY A 97 6.79 3.48 -8.31
C GLY A 97 6.34 4.80 -8.91
N ALA A 98 5.19 5.32 -8.52
CA ALA A 98 4.79 6.67 -8.92
C ALA A 98 5.78 7.71 -8.37
N GLU A 99 6.25 8.60 -9.24
CA GLU A 99 7.09 9.73 -8.82
C GLU A 99 6.26 10.93 -8.41
N VAL A 100 6.60 11.51 -7.26
CA VAL A 100 6.06 12.78 -6.78
C VAL A 100 7.18 13.78 -6.52
N ASP A 101 6.86 15.07 -6.55
CA ASP A 101 7.81 16.09 -6.10
C ASP A 101 7.93 16.13 -4.57
N LEU A 102 8.99 16.76 -4.07
CA LEU A 102 9.23 16.87 -2.63
C LEU A 102 8.07 17.55 -1.88
N ALA A 103 7.41 18.53 -2.50
CA ALA A 103 6.28 19.22 -1.87
C ALA A 103 5.12 18.24 -1.62
N THR A 104 4.76 17.43 -2.61
CA THR A 104 3.75 16.39 -2.49
C THR A 104 4.18 15.31 -1.50
N GLY A 105 5.47 14.93 -1.49
CA GLY A 105 6.03 14.00 -0.51
C GLY A 105 5.90 14.49 0.95
N LEU A 106 6.07 15.79 1.19
CA LEU A 106 5.85 16.39 2.51
C LEU A 106 4.37 16.35 2.93
N GLU A 107 3.44 16.52 1.98
CA GLU A 107 2.01 16.40 2.25
C GLU A 107 1.60 14.94 2.53
N LEU A 108 2.19 13.97 1.83
CA LEU A 108 2.05 12.54 2.14
C LEU A 108 2.57 12.23 3.55
N LEU A 109 3.75 12.72 3.92
CA LEU A 109 4.29 12.59 5.27
C LEU A 109 3.33 13.17 6.33
N ARG A 110 2.75 14.34 6.06
CA ARG A 110 1.75 14.94 6.94
C ARG A 110 0.52 14.04 7.09
N ALA A 111 0.02 13.46 6.01
CA ALA A 111 -1.13 12.56 6.06
C ALA A 111 -0.84 11.31 6.91
N MET A 112 0.36 10.74 6.79
CA MET A 112 0.81 9.59 7.58
C MET A 112 0.98 9.92 9.07
N LEU A 113 1.59 11.07 9.40
CA LEU A 113 1.76 11.49 10.80
C LEU A 113 0.42 11.69 11.51
N ARG A 114 -0.61 12.12 10.77
CA ARG A 114 -1.98 12.31 11.26
C ARG A 114 -2.83 11.04 11.22
N ASP A 115 -2.27 9.92 10.74
CA ASP A 115 -3.03 8.67 10.61
C ASP A 115 -4.34 8.86 9.81
N ASN A 116 -4.30 9.72 8.78
CA ASN A 116 -5.49 10.10 7.99
C ASN A 116 -6.02 8.96 7.09
N GLY A 117 -5.31 7.83 7.04
CA GLY A 117 -5.71 6.60 6.37
C GLY A 117 -4.65 6.05 5.43
N ALA A 118 -4.18 6.85 4.47
CA ALA A 118 -3.18 6.38 3.50
C ALA A 118 -1.77 6.35 4.12
N SER A 119 -1.02 5.30 3.81
CA SER A 119 0.41 5.21 4.14
C SER A 119 1.24 4.74 2.94
N CYS A 120 2.52 5.09 2.94
CA CYS A 120 3.50 4.66 1.96
C CYS A 120 4.92 4.98 2.44
N ASP A 121 5.91 4.30 1.89
CA ASP A 121 7.29 4.74 1.95
C ASP A 121 7.60 5.73 0.82
N LEU A 122 8.54 6.64 1.08
CA LEU A 122 9.03 7.61 0.10
C LEU A 122 10.52 7.37 -0.14
N GLU A 123 10.89 6.97 -1.36
CA GLU A 123 12.24 6.49 -1.64
C GLU A 123 12.88 7.14 -2.87
N VAL A 124 14.20 7.25 -2.86
CA VAL A 124 15.06 7.39 -4.03
C VAL A 124 16.09 6.27 -3.96
N ASP A 125 16.04 5.37 -4.93
CA ASP A 125 16.87 4.16 -4.94
C ASP A 125 18.35 4.47 -4.69
N GLY A 126 18.93 3.78 -3.72
CA GLY A 126 20.33 3.93 -3.31
C GLY A 126 20.73 5.30 -2.74
N ARG A 127 19.78 6.22 -2.47
CA ARG A 127 20.09 7.58 -2.00
C ARG A 127 19.33 8.03 -0.76
N PHE A 128 18.04 7.74 -0.68
CA PHE A 128 17.18 8.33 0.34
C PHE A 128 15.93 7.49 0.60
N PHE A 129 15.49 7.38 1.84
CA PHE A 129 14.14 6.88 2.15
C PHE A 129 13.52 7.59 3.35
N VAL A 130 12.20 7.60 3.42
CA VAL A 130 11.39 8.00 4.58
C VAL A 130 10.31 6.96 4.79
N HIS A 131 10.21 6.45 6.02
CA HIS A 131 9.18 5.52 6.49
C HIS A 131 8.64 6.03 7.84
N VAL A 132 7.32 5.94 8.06
CA VAL A 132 6.67 6.34 9.32
C VAL A 132 5.99 5.13 9.93
N GLY A 133 6.42 4.75 11.13
CA GLY A 133 5.75 3.74 11.93
C GLY A 133 4.45 4.24 12.55
N PHE A 134 3.58 3.30 12.95
CA PHE A 134 2.28 3.58 13.58
C PHE A 134 2.37 4.39 14.90
N ASP A 135 3.53 4.42 15.53
CA ASP A 135 3.86 5.12 16.78
C ASP A 135 4.63 6.44 16.53
N GLN A 136 4.54 6.98 15.31
CA GLN A 136 5.18 8.24 14.88
C GLN A 136 6.72 8.26 14.98
N TYR A 137 7.37 7.09 15.06
CA TYR A 137 8.79 7.01 14.72
C TYR A 137 8.95 7.17 13.21
N MET A 138 9.61 8.26 12.80
CA MET A 138 9.99 8.47 11.41
C MET A 138 11.41 7.96 11.20
N TYR A 139 11.59 7.04 10.27
CA TYR A 139 12.90 6.57 9.84
C TYR A 139 13.31 7.30 8.58
N ILE A 140 14.51 7.89 8.58
CA ILE A 140 15.12 8.48 7.39
C ILE A 140 16.44 7.79 7.13
N GLY A 141 16.56 7.21 5.93
CA GLY A 141 17.83 6.71 5.41
C GLY A 141 18.43 7.65 4.38
N SER A 142 19.76 7.70 4.34
CA SER A 142 20.49 8.55 3.41
C SER A 142 21.84 7.95 3.02
N ALA A 143 22.24 8.18 1.77
CA ALA A 143 23.60 7.91 1.29
C ALA A 143 24.66 8.85 1.91
N GLU A 144 24.23 10.04 2.33
CA GLU A 144 25.07 11.09 2.94
C GLU A 144 24.81 11.20 4.45
N PRO A 145 25.80 11.60 5.27
CA PRO A 145 25.65 11.69 6.73
C PRO A 145 24.67 12.77 7.21
N CYS A 146 24.33 13.75 6.36
CA CYS A 146 23.33 14.80 6.63
C CYS A 146 23.51 15.55 7.96
N GLU A 147 24.75 15.95 8.28
CA GLU A 147 25.07 16.59 9.57
C GLU A 147 24.25 17.86 9.82
N ASN A 148 23.94 18.63 8.76
CA ASN A 148 23.12 19.84 8.89
C ASN A 148 21.67 19.49 9.20
N ALA A 149 21.09 18.52 8.49
CA ALA A 149 19.73 18.06 8.73
C ALA A 149 19.57 17.48 10.15
N VAL A 150 20.54 16.70 10.61
CA VAL A 150 20.57 16.16 11.98
C VAL A 150 20.63 17.29 13.01
N ALA A 151 21.51 18.27 12.83
CA ALA A 151 21.61 19.42 13.74
C ALA A 151 20.32 20.26 13.75
N ARG A 152 19.72 20.49 12.59
CA ARG A 152 18.46 21.22 12.45
C ARG A 152 17.30 20.48 13.11
N THR A 153 17.23 19.16 12.94
CA THR A 153 16.21 18.30 13.55
C THR A 153 16.27 18.41 15.08
N ARG A 154 17.48 18.41 15.67
CA ARG A 154 17.66 18.67 17.12
C ARG A 154 17.21 20.07 17.53
N ALA A 155 17.57 21.08 16.74
CA ALA A 155 17.17 22.46 17.03
C ALA A 155 15.66 22.69 16.96
N LEU A 156 14.93 21.83 16.22
CA LEU A 156 13.47 21.83 16.15
C LEU A 156 12.80 21.07 17.31
N GLY A 157 13.58 20.49 18.23
CA GLY A 157 13.06 19.78 19.40
C GLY A 157 12.76 18.29 19.16
N LEU A 158 13.21 17.72 18.04
CA LEU A 158 13.15 16.28 17.78
C LEU A 158 14.49 15.61 18.11
N PHE A 159 14.46 14.30 18.31
CA PHE A 159 15.61 13.47 18.64
C PHE A 159 15.96 12.57 17.44
N PRO A 160 16.97 12.94 16.63
CA PRO A 160 17.51 12.06 15.59
C PRO A 160 18.54 11.11 16.21
N GLU A 161 18.16 9.84 16.33
CA GLU A 161 18.97 8.74 16.83
C GLU A 161 19.56 7.95 15.66
N SER A 162 20.89 7.80 15.62
CA SER A 162 21.52 6.92 14.63
C SER A 162 21.14 5.48 14.93
N THR A 163 20.70 4.76 13.91
CA THR A 163 20.36 3.33 13.98
C THR A 163 21.32 2.56 13.08
N ASP A 164 21.65 1.32 13.45
CA ASP A 164 22.38 0.42 12.56
C ASP A 164 21.51 0.12 11.32
N PRO A 165 21.96 0.40 10.10
CA PRO A 165 21.21 0.07 8.90
C PRO A 165 20.80 -1.39 8.81
N GLU A 166 21.62 -2.33 9.31
CA GLU A 166 21.26 -3.74 9.33
C GLU A 166 20.12 -4.05 10.30
N ASP A 167 20.08 -3.39 11.45
CA ASP A 167 18.99 -3.57 12.42
C ASP A 167 17.68 -3.05 11.83
N TYR A 168 17.71 -1.90 11.16
CA TYR A 168 16.54 -1.38 10.43
C TYR A 168 16.09 -2.34 9.32
N GLU A 169 17.02 -2.85 8.50
CA GLU A 169 16.67 -3.81 7.44
C GLU A 169 16.01 -5.09 7.97
N ARG A 170 16.39 -5.56 9.17
CA ARG A 170 15.77 -6.73 9.80
C ARG A 170 14.35 -6.48 10.29
N THR A 171 13.95 -5.22 10.46
CA THR A 171 12.56 -4.86 10.79
C THR A 171 11.64 -4.80 9.57
N LEU A 172 12.20 -4.81 8.36
CA LEU A 172 11.41 -4.78 7.14
C LEU A 172 10.96 -6.20 6.80
N ASP A 173 9.64 -6.41 6.73
CA ASP A 173 9.08 -7.62 6.18
C ASP A 173 9.37 -7.69 4.68
N ARG A 174 10.09 -8.73 4.26
CA ARG A 174 10.45 -8.92 2.85
C ARG A 174 9.52 -9.94 2.22
N PRO A 175 8.83 -9.57 1.14
CA PRO A 175 7.95 -10.51 0.47
C PRO A 175 8.76 -11.65 -0.17
N PRO A 176 8.15 -12.84 -0.30
CA PRO A 176 8.76 -13.95 -1.03
C PRO A 176 8.98 -13.59 -2.51
N PRO A 177 9.85 -14.33 -3.23
CA PRO A 177 10.04 -14.11 -4.66
C PRO A 177 8.74 -14.19 -5.45
N GLN A 178 8.50 -13.19 -6.28
CA GLN A 178 7.26 -13.02 -7.03
C GLN A 178 7.41 -13.43 -8.50
N ARG A 179 6.37 -14.05 -9.08
CA ARG A 179 6.32 -14.33 -10.52
C ARG A 179 6.05 -13.04 -11.29
N PRO A 180 6.87 -12.67 -12.29
CA PRO A 180 6.58 -11.52 -13.14
C PRO A 180 5.42 -11.80 -14.09
N ALA A 181 4.61 -10.79 -14.40
CA ALA A 181 3.60 -10.82 -15.45
C ALA A 181 4.24 -10.59 -16.82
N ASP A 182 5.13 -11.51 -17.20
CA ASP A 182 5.82 -11.54 -18.48
C ASP A 182 4.96 -12.13 -19.61
N ASP A 183 5.50 -12.22 -20.82
CA ASP A 183 4.76 -12.75 -21.97
C ASP A 183 4.29 -14.21 -21.76
N ALA A 184 4.97 -15.00 -20.94
CA ALA A 184 4.53 -16.35 -20.61
C ALA A 184 3.29 -16.34 -19.70
N PHE A 185 3.24 -15.45 -18.70
CA PHE A 185 2.04 -15.22 -17.91
C PHE A 185 0.85 -14.78 -18.78
N TRP A 186 1.06 -13.82 -19.69
CA TRP A 186 -0.02 -13.32 -20.56
C TRP A 186 -0.54 -14.38 -21.55
N ALA A 187 0.35 -15.23 -22.08
CA ALA A 187 -0.05 -16.36 -22.91
C ALA A 187 -0.89 -17.37 -22.10
N GLU A 188 -0.45 -17.72 -20.88
CA GLU A 188 -1.18 -18.62 -20.00
C GLU A 188 -2.56 -18.09 -19.62
N LEU A 189 -2.67 -16.79 -19.32
CA LEU A 189 -3.94 -16.11 -19.05
C LEU A 189 -4.87 -16.15 -20.27
N SER A 190 -4.35 -15.91 -21.47
CA SER A 190 -5.14 -15.94 -22.72
C SER A 190 -5.69 -17.34 -23.01
N ASP A 191 -4.88 -18.37 -22.81
CA ASP A 191 -5.29 -19.77 -22.93
C ASP A 191 -6.34 -20.15 -21.89
N LEU A 192 -6.15 -19.70 -20.64
CA LEU A 192 -7.10 -19.92 -19.55
C LEU A 192 -8.46 -19.28 -19.87
N ALA A 193 -8.47 -18.01 -20.30
CA ALA A 193 -9.67 -17.29 -20.70
C ALA A 193 -10.36 -17.96 -21.91
N THR A 194 -9.60 -18.45 -22.89
CA THR A 194 -10.14 -19.18 -24.04
C THR A 194 -10.86 -20.47 -23.61
N ARG A 195 -10.24 -21.26 -22.73
CA ARG A 195 -10.82 -22.54 -22.26
C ARG A 195 -12.06 -22.34 -21.40
N ARG A 196 -12.09 -21.28 -20.59
CA ARG A 196 -13.18 -21.00 -19.65
C ARG A 196 -14.25 -20.07 -20.21
N GLY A 197 -14.02 -19.48 -21.38
CA GLY A 197 -14.86 -18.45 -21.99
C GLY A 197 -14.58 -17.05 -21.42
N ALA A 198 -14.43 -16.94 -20.10
CA ALA A 198 -13.96 -15.74 -19.41
C ALA A 198 -13.29 -16.08 -18.07
N VAL A 199 -12.56 -15.11 -17.53
CA VAL A 199 -11.98 -15.08 -16.18
C VAL A 199 -12.09 -13.67 -15.61
N VAL A 200 -11.84 -13.51 -14.32
CA VAL A 200 -11.73 -12.19 -13.68
C VAL A 200 -10.28 -11.94 -13.27
N LEU A 201 -9.76 -10.76 -13.58
CA LEU A 201 -8.48 -10.27 -13.10
C LEU A 201 -8.71 -9.21 -12.03
N GLU A 202 -8.08 -9.44 -10.89
CA GLU A 202 -7.91 -8.48 -9.82
C GLU A 202 -6.56 -7.76 -10.02
N GLU A 203 -6.61 -6.45 -10.19
CA GLU A 203 -5.46 -5.54 -10.19
C GLU A 203 -5.36 -4.89 -8.81
N GLY A 204 -4.43 -5.37 -7.98
CA GLY A 204 -4.05 -4.72 -6.73
C GLY A 204 -2.96 -3.69 -6.99
N TYR A 205 -3.34 -2.42 -7.13
CA TYR A 205 -2.43 -1.31 -7.43
C TYR A 205 -1.99 -0.54 -6.17
N VAL A 206 -2.73 -0.70 -5.08
CA VAL A 206 -2.48 -0.20 -3.72
C VAL A 206 -2.94 -1.29 -2.74
N LEU A 207 -2.25 -1.47 -1.61
CA LEU A 207 -2.67 -2.46 -0.63
C LEU A 207 -4.06 -2.09 -0.06
N ASN A 208 -4.94 -3.09 0.03
CA ASN A 208 -6.38 -2.96 0.36
C ASN A 208 -7.24 -2.22 -0.68
N ALA A 209 -6.74 -2.02 -1.91
CA ALA A 209 -7.55 -1.51 -3.02
C ALA A 209 -7.33 -2.29 -4.30
N SER A 210 -8.42 -2.74 -4.91
CA SER A 210 -8.39 -3.55 -6.13
C SER A 210 -9.27 -2.93 -7.23
N ARG A 211 -8.83 -3.09 -8.48
CA ARG A 211 -9.66 -2.90 -9.68
C ARG A 211 -9.97 -4.26 -10.28
N TRP A 212 -11.20 -4.43 -10.74
CA TRP A 212 -11.69 -5.72 -11.23
C TRP A 212 -11.98 -5.66 -12.72
N HIS A 213 -11.43 -6.62 -13.45
CA HIS A 213 -11.52 -6.70 -14.91
C HIS A 213 -12.03 -8.07 -15.31
N ARG A 214 -13.19 -8.16 -15.97
CA ARG A 214 -13.61 -9.40 -16.61
C ARG A 214 -12.99 -9.50 -17.99
N LEU A 215 -12.35 -10.63 -18.26
CA LEU A 215 -11.49 -10.85 -19.41
C LEU A 215 -11.99 -12.01 -20.25
N ARG A 216 -12.18 -11.77 -21.55
CA ARG A 216 -12.06 -12.80 -22.57
C ARG A 216 -10.66 -12.76 -23.19
N ALA A 217 -10.28 -13.80 -23.90
CA ALA A 217 -8.99 -13.86 -24.58
C ALA A 217 -8.75 -12.67 -25.54
N SER A 218 -9.82 -12.14 -26.15
CA SER A 218 -9.75 -10.95 -27.02
C SER A 218 -9.42 -9.64 -26.29
N ASP A 219 -9.62 -9.60 -24.98
CA ASP A 219 -9.56 -8.37 -24.19
C ASP A 219 -8.20 -8.19 -23.50
N VAL A 220 -7.37 -9.25 -23.49
CA VAL A 220 -6.10 -9.32 -22.75
C VAL A 220 -5.15 -8.19 -23.12
N ASP A 221 -4.91 -7.95 -24.41
CA ASP A 221 -3.99 -6.90 -24.85
C ASP A 221 -4.50 -5.50 -24.45
N ALA A 222 -5.80 -5.26 -24.59
CA ALA A 222 -6.40 -3.98 -24.23
C ALA A 222 -6.29 -3.70 -22.73
N ILE A 223 -6.52 -4.71 -21.89
CA ILE A 223 -6.39 -4.59 -20.44
C ILE A 223 -4.93 -4.45 -20.02
N ARG A 224 -4.01 -5.24 -20.58
CA ARG A 224 -2.56 -5.14 -20.30
C ARG A 224 -2.03 -3.71 -20.43
N THR A 225 -2.48 -2.95 -21.43
CA THR A 225 -2.04 -1.55 -21.65
C THR A 225 -2.60 -0.53 -20.65
N ARG A 226 -3.58 -0.92 -19.83
CA ARG A 226 -4.29 -0.03 -18.90
C ARG A 226 -3.97 -0.30 -17.42
N LEU A 227 -3.27 -1.40 -17.13
CA LEU A 227 -2.91 -1.76 -15.78
C LEU A 227 -1.90 -0.77 -15.22
N THR A 228 -2.04 -0.49 -13.92
CA THR A 228 -1.12 0.36 -13.18
C THR A 228 0.24 -0.36 -13.06
N PRO A 229 1.38 0.31 -13.33
CA PRO A 229 2.70 -0.27 -13.13
C PRO A 229 2.84 -0.90 -11.75
N ARG A 230 3.63 -1.98 -11.64
CA ARG A 230 3.91 -2.68 -10.37
C ARG A 230 2.71 -3.29 -9.65
N SER A 231 1.53 -3.34 -10.28
CA SER A 231 0.36 -3.96 -9.66
C SER A 231 0.53 -5.46 -9.42
N ARG A 232 -0.03 -5.95 -8.32
CA ARG A 232 -0.28 -7.38 -8.10
C ARG A 232 -1.46 -7.83 -8.96
N LEU A 233 -1.31 -8.96 -9.62
CA LEU A 233 -2.31 -9.56 -10.49
C LEU A 233 -2.74 -10.91 -9.95
N TRP A 234 -4.03 -11.05 -9.65
CA TRP A 234 -4.65 -12.33 -9.32
C TRP A 234 -5.76 -12.65 -10.32
N VAL A 235 -5.73 -13.87 -10.84
CA VAL A 235 -6.72 -14.34 -11.82
C VAL A 235 -7.66 -15.31 -11.14
N TRP A 236 -8.94 -15.00 -11.18
CA TRP A 236 -10.02 -15.76 -10.54
C TRP A 236 -10.90 -16.45 -11.60
N PRO A 237 -11.69 -17.46 -11.21
CA PRO A 237 -12.80 -17.93 -12.03
C PRO A 237 -13.74 -16.78 -12.44
N ASP A 238 -14.54 -17.00 -13.49
CA ASP A 238 -15.56 -16.02 -13.87
C ASP A 238 -16.63 -15.86 -12.78
N LEU A 239 -17.36 -14.75 -12.81
CA LEU A 239 -18.49 -14.49 -11.94
C LEU A 239 -19.64 -15.47 -12.21
N ASN A 240 -20.36 -15.87 -11.17
CA ASN A 240 -21.54 -16.73 -11.26
C ASN A 240 -22.81 -15.89 -11.48
N ASP A 241 -23.60 -16.23 -12.50
CA ASP A 241 -24.87 -15.55 -12.81
C ASP A 241 -26.00 -15.91 -11.82
N ASP A 242 -25.88 -17.02 -11.10
CA ASP A 242 -26.73 -17.35 -9.96
C ASP A 242 -26.23 -16.66 -8.68
N VAL A 243 -26.52 -15.36 -8.59
CA VAL A 243 -26.18 -14.53 -7.42
C VAL A 243 -26.79 -15.08 -6.13
N ALA A 244 -27.99 -15.68 -6.20
CA ALA A 244 -28.63 -16.27 -5.04
C ALA A 244 -27.84 -17.48 -4.52
N ALA A 245 -27.33 -18.33 -5.41
CA ALA A 245 -26.47 -19.44 -5.03
C ALA A 245 -25.14 -18.96 -4.40
N VAL A 246 -24.56 -17.85 -4.87
CA VAL A 246 -23.37 -17.26 -4.25
C VAL A 246 -23.68 -16.83 -2.81
N LEU A 247 -24.78 -16.10 -2.60
CA LEU A 247 -25.20 -15.65 -1.26
C LEU A 247 -25.54 -16.82 -0.33
N CYS A 248 -26.14 -17.90 -0.85
CA CYS A 248 -26.40 -19.11 -0.07
C CYS A 248 -25.14 -19.93 0.23
N GLY A 249 -24.05 -19.70 -0.51
CA GLY A 249 -22.77 -20.39 -0.35
C GLY A 249 -21.77 -19.67 0.56
N LEU A 250 -22.16 -18.54 1.16
CA LEU A 250 -21.33 -17.84 2.12
C LEU A 250 -21.05 -18.71 3.35
N PRO A 251 -19.87 -18.59 3.97
CA PRO A 251 -19.56 -19.33 5.18
C PRO A 251 -20.49 -18.90 6.33
N GLU A 252 -20.69 -19.77 7.33
CA GLU A 252 -21.48 -19.42 8.52
C GLU A 252 -20.80 -18.33 9.36
N GLU A 253 -19.47 -18.35 9.42
CA GLU A 253 -18.62 -17.41 10.15
C GLU A 253 -17.41 -17.02 9.28
N GLY A 254 -16.89 -15.80 9.48
CA GLY A 254 -15.70 -15.30 8.81
C GLY A 254 -15.99 -14.21 7.77
N SER A 255 -14.93 -13.68 7.17
CA SER A 255 -15.02 -12.54 6.26
C SER A 255 -14.73 -12.93 4.82
N VAL A 256 -15.46 -12.30 3.90
CA VAL A 256 -15.31 -12.46 2.46
C VAL A 256 -15.25 -11.11 1.75
N GLU A 257 -14.60 -11.09 0.61
CA GLU A 257 -14.78 -10.06 -0.40
C GLU A 257 -15.85 -10.52 -1.40
N ILE A 258 -16.96 -9.80 -1.45
CA ILE A 258 -18.01 -10.01 -2.43
C ILE A 258 -17.70 -9.15 -3.64
N VAL A 259 -17.54 -9.79 -4.79
CA VAL A 259 -17.25 -9.14 -6.07
C VAL A 259 -18.45 -9.34 -6.99
N TRP A 260 -18.96 -8.29 -7.61
CA TRP A 260 -20.12 -8.40 -8.50
C TRP A 260 -20.06 -7.48 -9.71
N GLU A 261 -20.71 -7.93 -10.78
CA GLU A 261 -20.90 -7.19 -12.03
C GLU A 261 -22.27 -6.51 -12.01
N HIS A 262 -22.29 -5.20 -12.27
CA HIS A 262 -23.50 -4.42 -12.50
C HIS A 262 -24.07 -4.66 -13.91
N GLN A 263 -25.31 -4.23 -14.15
CA GLN A 263 -25.96 -4.36 -15.46
C GLN A 263 -25.22 -3.63 -16.60
N ASP A 264 -24.46 -2.58 -16.27
CA ASP A 264 -23.63 -1.82 -17.21
C ASP A 264 -22.26 -2.48 -17.48
N GLY A 265 -21.97 -3.63 -16.86
CA GLY A 265 -20.72 -4.38 -17.00
C GLY A 265 -19.60 -3.90 -16.08
N ARG A 266 -19.82 -2.87 -15.25
CA ARG A 266 -18.84 -2.46 -14.23
C ARG A 266 -18.76 -3.51 -13.14
N ILE A 267 -17.55 -3.82 -12.69
CA ILE A 267 -17.30 -4.74 -11.58
C ILE A 267 -16.84 -3.94 -10.38
N THR A 268 -17.35 -4.29 -9.22
CA THR A 268 -16.97 -3.69 -7.94
C THR A 268 -16.90 -4.78 -6.88
N SER A 269 -16.34 -4.43 -5.73
CA SER A 269 -16.35 -5.33 -4.57
C SER A 269 -16.65 -4.59 -3.27
N CYS A 270 -17.00 -5.36 -2.24
CA CYS A 270 -17.06 -4.91 -0.86
C CYS A 270 -16.66 -6.07 0.06
N TYR A 271 -16.09 -5.73 1.21
CA TYR A 271 -15.84 -6.70 2.27
C TYR A 271 -17.08 -6.83 3.15
N ALA A 272 -17.37 -8.06 3.58
CA ALA A 272 -18.44 -8.37 4.51
C ALA A 272 -18.02 -9.53 5.42
N ASP A 273 -18.46 -9.49 6.67
CA ASP A 273 -18.39 -10.61 7.61
C ASP A 273 -19.81 -11.13 7.91
N ASP A 274 -19.90 -12.11 8.81
CA ASP A 274 -21.15 -12.73 9.22
C ASP A 274 -22.17 -11.75 9.81
N GLU A 275 -21.74 -10.64 10.43
CA GLU A 275 -22.63 -9.59 10.90
C GLU A 275 -23.23 -8.78 9.74
N HIS A 276 -22.48 -8.63 8.65
CA HIS A 276 -22.87 -7.84 7.47
C HIS A 276 -23.56 -8.67 6.36
N TYR A 277 -23.48 -10.01 6.37
CA TYR A 277 -24.13 -10.87 5.36
C TYR A 277 -25.62 -10.60 5.13
N PRO A 278 -26.45 -10.29 6.16
CA PRO A 278 -27.85 -9.95 5.94
C PRO A 278 -28.08 -8.70 5.05
N GLU A 279 -27.07 -7.85 4.87
CA GLU A 279 -27.13 -6.64 4.06
C GLU A 279 -26.76 -6.87 2.58
N LEU A 280 -26.15 -8.01 2.25
CA LEU A 280 -25.73 -8.35 0.90
C LEU A 280 -26.89 -8.58 -0.08
N PRO A 281 -28.00 -9.27 0.26
CA PRO A 281 -29.10 -9.49 -0.68
C PRO A 281 -29.69 -8.21 -1.29
N PRO A 282 -30.02 -7.15 -0.53
CA PRO A 282 -30.51 -5.91 -1.13
C PRO A 282 -29.43 -5.17 -1.93
N LEU A 283 -28.15 -5.24 -1.52
CA LEU A 283 -27.04 -4.63 -2.24
C LEU A 283 -26.82 -5.27 -3.62
N LEU A 284 -26.97 -6.60 -3.72
CA LEU A 284 -26.76 -7.38 -4.94
C LEU A 284 -28.06 -7.62 -5.73
N ALA A 285 -29.18 -6.98 -5.37
CA ALA A 285 -30.47 -7.23 -6.01
C ALA A 285 -30.48 -6.97 -7.53
N GLU A 286 -29.65 -6.03 -8.00
CA GLU A 286 -29.50 -5.70 -9.42
C GLU A 286 -28.19 -6.25 -10.04
N ALA A 287 -27.41 -7.02 -9.28
CA ALA A 287 -26.19 -7.62 -9.78
C ALA A 287 -26.50 -8.63 -10.88
N ARG A 288 -25.70 -8.60 -11.95
CA ARG A 288 -25.80 -9.53 -13.07
C ARG A 288 -25.12 -10.87 -12.75
N ALA A 289 -24.00 -10.81 -12.03
CA ALA A 289 -23.22 -11.97 -11.62
C ALA A 289 -22.36 -11.60 -10.41
N ALA A 290 -21.99 -12.58 -9.60
CA ALA A 290 -21.19 -12.38 -8.39
C ALA A 290 -20.21 -13.53 -8.11
N MET A 291 -19.23 -13.27 -7.26
CA MET A 291 -18.43 -14.29 -6.57
C MET A 291 -18.12 -13.84 -5.14
N ALA A 292 -17.83 -14.80 -4.27
CA ALA A 292 -17.31 -14.56 -2.93
C ALA A 292 -15.89 -15.12 -2.84
N ILE A 293 -14.96 -14.31 -2.33
CA ILE A 293 -13.54 -14.67 -2.15
C ILE A 293 -13.25 -14.58 -0.65
N SER A 294 -12.60 -15.59 -0.06
CA SER A 294 -12.17 -15.51 1.34
C SER A 294 -11.16 -14.37 1.52
N THR A 295 -11.23 -13.66 2.64
CA THR A 295 -10.22 -12.66 3.01
C THR A 295 -8.99 -13.28 3.67
N PHE A 296 -9.06 -14.55 4.07
CA PHE A 296 -7.94 -15.26 4.69
C PHE A 296 -6.93 -15.69 3.62
N VAL A 297 -5.66 -15.35 3.85
CA VAL A 297 -4.57 -15.52 2.87
C VAL A 297 -4.40 -16.99 2.48
N ASP A 298 -4.53 -17.91 3.43
CA ASP A 298 -4.40 -19.35 3.21
C ASP A 298 -5.58 -19.97 2.44
N GLU A 299 -6.68 -19.25 2.32
CA GLU A 299 -7.88 -19.66 1.57
C GLU A 299 -8.02 -18.92 0.22
N ARG A 300 -7.20 -17.89 -0.03
CA ARG A 300 -7.14 -17.21 -1.33
C ARG A 300 -6.37 -18.06 -2.33
N HIS A 301 -7.11 -18.71 -3.23
CA HIS A 301 -6.55 -19.58 -4.26
C HIS A 301 -6.83 -19.05 -5.67
N PRO A 302 -6.10 -18.03 -6.14
CA PRO A 302 -6.23 -17.57 -7.52
C PRO A 302 -5.76 -18.67 -8.49
N LEU A 303 -6.35 -18.70 -9.68
CA LEU A 303 -5.96 -19.59 -10.78
C LEU A 303 -4.55 -19.28 -11.28
N LEU A 304 -4.18 -17.99 -11.30
CA LEU A 304 -2.84 -17.50 -11.61
C LEU A 304 -2.52 -16.29 -10.73
N ALA A 305 -1.25 -16.14 -10.36
CA ALA A 305 -0.75 -14.97 -9.66
C ALA A 305 0.53 -14.47 -10.32
N ALA A 306 0.66 -13.15 -10.46
CA ALA A 306 1.87 -12.50 -10.95
C ALA A 306 1.92 -11.03 -10.49
N VAL A 307 3.03 -10.36 -10.78
CA VAL A 307 3.21 -8.93 -10.52
C VAL A 307 3.69 -8.26 -11.79
N LEU A 308 3.07 -7.13 -12.13
CA LEU A 308 3.42 -6.37 -13.32
C LEU A 308 4.84 -5.78 -13.16
N PRO A 309 5.81 -6.13 -14.02
CA PRO A 309 7.13 -5.51 -13.95
C PRO A 309 7.06 -4.05 -14.41
N ASP A 310 8.15 -3.32 -14.20
CA ASP A 310 8.34 -2.03 -14.89
C ASP A 310 8.51 -2.24 -16.41
N ASP A 311 8.48 -1.13 -17.16
CA ASP A 311 8.64 -1.14 -18.63
C ASP A 311 9.97 -1.77 -19.10
N ASP A 312 10.99 -1.82 -18.24
CA ASP A 312 12.26 -2.48 -18.51
C ASP A 312 12.24 -3.99 -18.22
N GLY A 313 11.08 -4.54 -17.84
CA GLY A 313 10.88 -5.94 -17.51
C GLY A 313 11.39 -6.34 -16.12
N VAL A 314 11.88 -5.39 -15.32
CA VAL A 314 12.40 -5.67 -13.98
C VAL A 314 11.27 -5.54 -12.95
N LEU A 315 11.14 -6.57 -12.12
CA LEU A 315 10.22 -6.56 -10.99
C LEU A 315 10.85 -5.79 -9.82
N ARG A 316 10.21 -4.67 -9.45
CA ARG A 316 10.61 -3.82 -8.32
C ARG A 316 9.52 -3.69 -7.25
N ALA A 317 8.31 -4.19 -7.49
CA ALA A 317 7.25 -4.14 -6.50
C ALA A 317 7.56 -5.05 -5.30
N ARG A 318 7.05 -4.69 -4.12
CA ARG A 318 7.18 -5.47 -2.89
C ARG A 318 5.76 -5.78 -2.38
N TRP A 319 5.16 -6.86 -2.90
CA TRP A 319 3.85 -7.32 -2.38
C TRP A 319 4.03 -8.57 -1.53
N ASP A 320 3.45 -8.58 -0.34
CA ASP A 320 3.15 -9.85 0.31
C ASP A 320 2.07 -10.54 -0.51
N VAL A 321 2.46 -11.68 -1.10
CA VAL A 321 1.62 -12.51 -2.00
C VAL A 321 1.14 -13.74 -1.26
#